data_AF-A0A166I586-F1
#
_entry.id   AF-A0A166I586-F1
#
_cell.length_a   1.000
_cell.length_b   1.000
_cell.length_c   1.000
_cell.angle_alpha   90.00
_cell.angle_beta   90.00
_cell.angle_gamma   90.00
#
_symmetry.space_group_name_H-M   'P 1'
#
loop_
_entity.id
_entity.type
_entity.pdbx_description
1 polymer ?
#
loop_
_entity_poly.entity_id
_entity_poly.type
_entity_poly.pdbx_seq_one_letter_code
_entity_poly.pdbx_strand_id
1 'polypeptide(L)' 'MSLPSARSGYLVLVLTTVFFLCGFYALLLGHLLPLPVLPVLQVVIADYHYTCFAILIIPTTSYFVIANWVGWQYYSNS' A
#
# COMPACT_ATOMS: atom_id res chain seq x y z
N MET A 1 12.08 31.31 -2.76
CA MET A 1 11.83 29.86 -2.93
C MET A 1 11.32 29.68 -4.36
N SER A 2 12.13 29.12 -5.26
CA SER A 2 11.74 28.92 -6.66
C SER A 2 10.85 27.69 -6.80
N LEU A 3 9.80 27.79 -7.62
CA LEU A 3 8.91 26.66 -7.90
C LEU A 3 9.67 25.62 -8.75
N PRO A 4 9.59 24.32 -8.43
CA PRO A 4 10.23 23.27 -9.21
C PRO A 4 9.67 23.24 -10.66
N SER A 5 10.55 22.91 -11.62
CA SER A 5 10.18 22.90 -13.03
C SER A 5 9.15 21.80 -13.36
N ALA A 6 8.31 22.01 -14.37
CA ALA A 6 7.32 21.02 -14.82
C ALA A 6 7.94 19.65 -15.13
N ARG A 7 9.17 19.62 -15.67
CA ARG A 7 9.91 18.36 -15.92
C ARG A 7 10.18 17.57 -14.65
N SER A 8 10.53 18.25 -13.56
CA SER A 8 10.72 17.62 -12.26
C SER A 8 9.40 17.05 -11.74
N GLY A 9 8.28 17.76 -11.93
CA GLY A 9 6.95 17.25 -11.59
C GLY A 9 6.57 15.98 -12.37
N TYR A 10 6.75 15.98 -13.69
CA TYR A 10 6.51 14.78 -14.51
C TYR A 10 7.39 13.61 -14.11
N LEU A 11 8.66 13.86 -13.80
CA LEU A 11 9.59 12.82 -13.36
C LEU A 11 9.11 12.18 -12.05
N VAL A 12 8.68 12.99 -11.08
CA VAL A 12 8.10 12.49 -9.83
C VAL A 12 6.85 11.65 -10.12
N LEU A 13 5.92 12.15 -10.93
CA LEU A 13 4.70 11.41 -11.28
C LEU A 13 5.00 10.05 -11.91
N VAL A 14 5.94 10.00 -12.86
CA VAL A 14 6.33 8.75 -13.52
C VAL A 14 6.96 7.79 -12.51
N LEU A 15 7.92 8.25 -11.70
CA LEU A 15 8.56 7.41 -10.69
C LEU A 15 7.56 6.88 -9.66
N THR A 16 6.67 7.74 -9.17
CA THR A 16 5.62 7.36 -8.23
C THR A 16 4.69 6.32 -8.86
N THR A 17 4.26 6.52 -10.10
CA THR A 17 3.38 5.58 -10.81
C THR A 17 4.07 4.22 -10.98
N VAL A 18 5.32 4.20 -11.44
CA VAL A 18 6.10 2.97 -11.60
C VAL A 18 6.27 2.26 -10.25
N PHE A 19 6.60 2.99 -9.18
CA PHE A 19 6.74 2.45 -7.85
C PHE A 19 5.46 1.77 -7.36
N PHE A 20 4.31 2.42 -7.51
CA PHE A 20 3.02 1.85 -7.11
C PHE A 20 2.62 0.65 -7.97
N LEU A 21 2.90 0.66 -9.27
CA LEU A 21 2.64 -0.49 -10.14
C LEU A 21 3.50 -1.69 -9.75
N CYS A 22 4.80 -1.47 -9.47
CA CYS A 22 5.68 -2.54 -8.97
C CYS A 22 5.21 -3.09 -7.62
N GLY A 23 4.80 -2.23 -6.69
CA GLY A 23 4.26 -2.64 -5.39
C GLY A 23 2.95 -3.41 -5.52
N PHE A 24 2.01 -2.92 -6.33
CA PHE A 24 0.75 -3.59 -6.62
C PHE A 24 0.97 -4.98 -7.22
N TYR A 25 1.86 -5.07 -8.21
CA TYR A 25 2.23 -6.36 -8.79
C TYR A 25 2.86 -7.27 -7.74
N ALA A 26 3.87 -6.81 -6.99
CA ALA A 26 4.58 -7.66 -6.04
C ALA A 26 3.68 -8.19 -4.91
N LEU A 27 2.76 -7.36 -4.40
CA LEU A 27 1.93 -7.70 -3.26
C LEU A 27 0.67 -8.48 -3.62
N LEU A 28 0.07 -8.23 -4.80
CA LEU A 28 -1.25 -8.79 -5.15
C LEU A 28 -1.20 -9.77 -6.31
N LEU A 29 -0.36 -9.53 -7.33
CA LEU A 29 -0.39 -10.29 -8.58
C LEU A 29 0.78 -11.24 -8.76
N GLY A 30 1.92 -11.02 -8.10
CA GLY A 30 3.18 -11.74 -8.35
C GLY A 30 3.07 -13.24 -8.07
N HIS A 31 2.17 -13.64 -7.17
CA HIS A 31 1.86 -15.05 -6.94
C HIS A 31 0.89 -15.64 -7.98
N LEU A 32 -0.03 -14.83 -8.52
CA LEU A 32 -1.02 -15.27 -9.50
C LEU A 32 -0.44 -15.33 -10.93
N LEU A 33 0.47 -14.40 -11.24
CA LEU A 33 1.13 -14.27 -12.54
C LEU A 33 2.64 -14.19 -12.33
N PRO A 34 3.36 -15.32 -12.30
CA PRO A 34 4.81 -15.32 -12.15
C PRO A 34 5.49 -14.88 -13.46
N LEU A 35 5.67 -13.57 -13.63
CA LEU A 35 6.48 -13.01 -14.72
C LEU A 35 7.97 -12.93 -14.35
N PRO A 36 8.87 -12.95 -15.34
CA PRO A 36 10.28 -12.64 -15.13
C PRO A 36 10.42 -11.21 -14.60
N VAL A 37 11.07 -11.05 -13.45
CA VAL A 37 11.19 -9.77 -12.76
C VAL A 37 12.63 -9.51 -12.33
N LEU A 38 12.92 -8.26 -11.99
CA LEU A 38 14.21 -7.88 -11.42
C LEU A 38 14.44 -8.64 -10.09
N PRO A 39 15.70 -9.02 -9.77
CA PRO A 39 16.00 -9.79 -8.55
C PRO A 39 15.48 -9.14 -7.27
N VAL A 40 15.54 -7.81 -7.18
CA VAL A 40 15.03 -7.05 -6.02
C VAL A 40 13.53 -7.25 -5.84
N LEU A 41 12.76 -7.23 -6.94
CA LEU A 41 11.32 -7.43 -6.90
C LEU A 41 10.98 -8.90 -6.61
N GLN A 42 11.82 -9.83 -7.07
CA GLN A 42 11.65 -11.25 -6.81
C GLN A 42 11.79 -11.61 -5.33
N VAL A 43 12.71 -10.95 -4.61
CA VAL A 43 12.85 -11.10 -3.15
C VAL A 43 11.56 -10.69 -2.44
N VAL A 44 10.93 -9.59 -2.87
CA VAL A 44 9.67 -9.11 -2.27
C VAL A 44 8.52 -10.08 -2.55
N ILE A 45 8.41 -10.61 -3.78
CA ILE A 45 7.36 -11.57 -4.15
C ILE A 45 7.53 -12.90 -3.41
N ALA A 46 8.77 -13.32 -3.16
CA ALA A 46 9.06 -14.54 -2.42
C ALA A 46 8.76 -14.44 -0.92
N ASP A 47 8.55 -13.23 -0.39
CA ASP A 47 8.16 -13.03 1.01
C ASP A 47 6.64 -13.16 1.19
N TYR A 48 6.22 -14.38 1.53
CA TYR A 48 4.82 -14.74 1.77
C TYR A 48 4.25 -14.26 3.12
N HIS A 49 5.08 -13.75 4.03
CA HIS A 49 4.65 -13.51 5.41
C HIS A 49 3.66 -12.35 5.54
N TYR A 50 3.67 -11.41 4.58
CA TYR A 50 2.90 -10.16 4.66
C TYR A 50 1.94 -9.93 3.49
N THR A 51 1.78 -10.90 2.59
CA THR A 51 0.94 -10.76 1.39
C THR A 51 -0.51 -10.40 1.75
N CYS A 52 -1.09 -11.13 2.71
CA CYS A 52 -2.44 -10.83 3.20
C CYS A 52 -2.49 -9.64 4.16
N PHE A 53 -1.38 -9.29 4.82
CA PHE A 53 -1.33 -8.19 5.77
C PHE A 53 -1.66 -6.85 5.10
N ALA A 54 -1.14 -6.61 3.89
CA ALA A 54 -1.43 -5.39 3.14
C ALA A 54 -2.91 -5.23 2.79
N ILE A 55 -3.61 -6.34 2.51
CA ILE A 55 -5.05 -6.32 2.23
C ILE A 55 -5.84 -6.17 3.53
N LEU A 56 -5.46 -6.93 4.56
CA LEU A 56 -6.19 -7.03 5.83
C LEU A 56 -6.00 -5.80 6.72
N ILE A 57 -4.97 -4.98 6.52
CA ILE A 57 -4.75 -3.78 7.33
C ILE A 57 -5.89 -2.77 7.15
N ILE A 58 -6.46 -2.65 5.95
CA ILE A 58 -7.56 -1.71 5.68
C ILE A 58 -8.82 -2.07 6.49
N PRO A 59 -9.41 -3.27 6.37
CA PRO A 59 -10.59 -3.63 7.16
C PRO A 59 -10.27 -3.71 8.65
N THR A 60 -9.08 -4.17 9.04
CA THR A 60 -8.69 -4.29 10.45
C THR A 60 -8.59 -2.92 11.11
N THR A 61 -7.87 -1.97 10.51
CA THR A 61 -7.75 -0.60 11.05
C THR A 61 -9.10 0.12 11.07
N SER A 62 -9.89 -0.03 10.00
CA SER A 62 -11.24 0.54 9.92
C SER A 62 -12.13 0.02 11.06
N TYR A 63 -12.11 -1.30 11.30
CA TYR A 63 -12.85 -1.93 12.39
C TYR A 63 -12.44 -1.38 13.76
N PHE A 64 -11.13 -1.27 14.03
CA PHE A 64 -10.63 -0.72 15.30
C PHE A 64 -11.08 0.73 15.51
N VAL A 65 -11.02 1.57 14.47
CA VAL A 65 -11.48 2.97 14.54
C VAL A 65 -12.98 3.03 14.84
N ILE A 66 -13.79 2.24 14.15
CA ILE A 66 -15.25 2.19 14.35
C ILE A 66 -15.57 1.70 15.75
N ALA A 67 -14.95 0.61 16.21
CA ALA A 67 -15.18 0.06 17.55
C ALA A 67 -14.82 1.08 18.64
N ASN A 68 -13.69 1.79 18.48
CA ASN A 68 -13.26 2.84 19.41
C ASN A 68 -14.25 4.02 19.42
N TRP A 69 -14.72 4.47 18.25
CA TRP A 69 -15.73 5.51 18.15
C TRP A 69 -17.02 5.10 18.86
N VAL A 70 -17.55 3.93 18.56
CA VAL A 70 -18.81 3.44 19.14
C VAL A 70 -18.68 3.29 20.65
N GLY A 71 -17.55 2.75 21.14
CA GLY A 71 -17.27 2.65 22.58
C GLY A 71 -17.24 4.01 23.26
N TRP A 72 -16.60 5.01 22.65
CA TRP A 72 -16.59 6.38 23.15
C TRP A 72 -18.00 6.99 23.22
N GLN A 73 -18.82 6.79 22.18
CA GLN A 73 -20.21 7.26 22.17
C GLN A 73 -21.05 6.59 23.25
N TYR A 74 -20.85 5.30 23.51
CA TYR A 74 -21.55 4.60 24.58
C TYR A 74 -21.15 5.14 25.96
N TYR A 75 -19.85 5.32 26.22
CA TYR A 75 -19.35 5.82 27.50
C TYR A 75 -19.73 7.29 27.77
N SER A 76 -19.73 8.13 26.74
CA SER A 76 -20.03 9.57 26.89
C SER A 76 -21.53 9.90 27.01
N ASN A 77 -22.41 9.01 26.52
CA ASN A 77 -23.86 9.18 26.56
C ASN A 77 -24.56 8.28 27.61
N SER A 78 -23.80 7.53 28.41
CA SER A 78 -24.30 6.78 29.58
C SER A 78 -23.99 7.54 30.87
#